data_AF-U9UGM3-F1
#
_entry.id   AF-U9UGM3-F1
#
_cell.length_a   1.000
_cell.length_b   1.000
_cell.length_c   1.000
_cell.angle_alpha   90.00
_cell.angle_beta   90.00
_cell.angle_gamma   90.00
#
_symmetry.space_group_name_H-M   'P 1'
#
loop_
_entity.id
_entity.type
_entity.pdbx_description
1 polymer ?
#
loop_
_entity_poly.entity_id
_entity_poly.type
_entity_poly.pdbx_seq_one_letter_code
_entity_poly.pdbx_strand_id
1 'polypeptide(L)'
;MADFVKLVVPKTPLLISTTIKHYLDGPPKPSWDLKFHLAVILVRSLFKDSSTLTIEQVQRASCYSIPVLAGVTINEFKINNKYRYEAQVHLEKILKPYEHVLDTEWKDLKDDGIISEWIQVPNDEWEKREIRKTILYLHGGGYYCCGKSSCRNNTSSLAKKVNARVLGKQN
;
A
#
# COMPACT_ATOMS: atom_id res chain seq x y z
N MET A 1 6.53 -7.43 11.12
CA MET A 1 7.23 -6.45 12.00
C MET A 1 8.70 -6.80 12.17
N ALA A 2 9.08 -8.05 12.47
CA ALA A 2 10.49 -8.46 12.60
C ALA A 2 11.36 -8.13 11.36
N ASP A 3 10.86 -8.39 10.14
CA ASP A 3 11.63 -8.09 8.91
C ASP A 3 11.81 -6.58 8.69
N PHE A 4 10.80 -5.76 9.00
CA PHE A 4 10.93 -4.30 8.98
C PHE A 4 12.01 -3.82 9.97
N VAL A 5 12.01 -4.36 11.20
CA VAL A 5 13.02 -4.01 12.21
C VAL A 5 14.43 -4.33 11.71
N LYS A 6 14.64 -5.47 11.05
CA LYS A 6 15.95 -5.83 10.46
C LYS A 6 16.41 -4.82 9.40
N LEU A 7 15.49 -4.21 8.66
CA LEU A 7 15.83 -3.17 7.67
C LEU A 7 16.13 -1.81 8.31
N VAL A 8 15.46 -1.48 9.43
CA VAL A 8 15.57 -0.15 10.06
C VAL A 8 16.73 -0.07 11.05
N VAL A 9 17.01 -1.12 11.82
CA VAL A 9 18.08 -1.12 12.85
C VAL A 9 19.43 -0.69 12.29
N PRO A 10 19.91 -1.20 11.13
CA PRO A 10 21.16 -0.75 10.52
C PRO A 10 21.18 0.74 10.13
N LYS A 11 20.00 1.38 10.01
CA LYS A 11 19.85 2.80 9.64
C LYS A 11 19.81 3.73 10.86
N THR A 12 19.88 3.20 12.08
CA THR A 12 19.85 3.99 13.32
C THR A 12 20.92 5.11 13.34
N PRO A 13 22.20 4.87 12.99
CA PRO A 13 23.21 5.93 12.96
C PRO A 13 22.86 7.07 11.99
N LEU A 14 22.28 6.74 10.83
CA LEU A 14 21.82 7.71 9.85
C LEU A 14 20.67 8.55 10.41
N LEU A 15 19.70 7.94 11.11
CA LEU A 15 18.57 8.65 11.71
C LEU A 15 19.01 9.59 12.86
N ILE A 16 19.96 9.15 13.69
CA ILE A 16 20.54 9.98 14.75
C ILE A 16 21.27 11.17 14.15
N SER A 17 22.17 10.93 13.17
CA SER A 17 22.89 12.01 12.49
C SER A 17 21.94 13.01 11.81
N THR A 18 20.89 12.51 11.17
CA THR A 18 19.85 13.35 10.54
C THR A 18 19.10 14.19 11.57
N THR A 19 18.80 13.63 12.74
CA THR A 19 18.14 14.37 13.84
C THR A 19 19.02 15.51 14.33
N ILE A 20 20.30 15.25 14.57
CA ILE A 20 21.27 16.28 15.00
C ILE A 20 21.36 17.39 13.94
N LYS A 21 21.57 17.03 12.67
CA LYS A 21 21.63 18.00 11.55
C LYS A 21 20.35 18.82 11.41
N HIS A 22 19.18 18.20 11.58
CA HIS A 22 17.91 18.91 11.50
C HIS A 22 17.80 20.06 12.51
N TYR A 23 18.35 19.90 13.72
CA TYR A 23 18.33 20.94 14.74
C TYR A 23 19.48 21.94 14.61
N LEU A 24 20.66 21.51 14.16
CA LEU A 24 21.83 22.39 14.00
C LEU A 24 21.79 23.22 12.71
N ASP A 25 21.50 22.57 11.58
CA ASP A 25 21.53 23.18 10.24
C ASP A 25 20.13 23.62 9.77
N GLY A 26 19.08 23.18 10.49
CA GLY A 26 17.69 23.36 10.11
C GLY A 26 17.16 22.26 9.18
N PRO A 27 15.85 22.28 8.87
CA PRO A 27 15.26 21.33 7.96
C PRO A 27 15.64 21.62 6.49
N PRO A 28 15.65 20.60 5.59
CA PRO A 28 15.88 20.82 4.16
C PRO A 28 14.89 21.79 3.50
N LYS A 29 13.68 21.91 4.06
CA LYS A 29 12.66 22.89 3.71
C LYS A 29 11.95 23.36 4.98
N PRO A 30 11.49 24.62 5.07
CA PRO A 30 10.78 25.12 6.25
C PRO A 30 9.54 24.31 6.65
N SER A 31 8.88 23.65 5.67
CA SER A 31 7.69 22.82 5.91
C SER A 31 7.99 21.40 6.39
N TRP A 32 9.26 20.99 6.46
CA TRP A 32 9.64 19.64 6.88
C TRP A 32 9.82 19.63 8.39
N ASP A 33 8.85 19.07 9.11
CA ASP A 33 9.07 18.69 10.50
C ASP A 33 10.10 17.55 10.60
N LEU A 34 10.61 17.30 11.81
CA LEU A 34 11.60 16.26 12.05
C LEU A 34 11.10 14.87 11.61
N LYS A 35 9.82 14.57 11.84
CA LYS A 35 9.24 13.25 11.51
C LYS A 35 9.26 13.02 10.00
N PHE A 36 8.85 14.02 9.23
CA PHE A 36 8.85 13.99 7.78
C PHE A 36 10.28 13.91 7.24
N HIS A 37 11.21 14.69 7.80
CA HIS A 37 12.62 14.64 7.41
C HIS A 37 13.21 13.23 7.61
N LEU A 38 13.01 12.63 8.78
CA LEU A 38 13.47 11.27 9.08
C LEU A 38 12.80 10.22 8.20
N ALA A 39 11.49 10.34 7.95
CA ALA A 39 10.76 9.44 7.06
C ALA A 39 11.33 9.45 5.64
N VAL A 40 11.59 10.63 5.07
CA VAL A 40 12.19 10.77 3.74
C VAL A 40 13.60 10.17 3.69
N ILE A 41 14.43 10.43 4.70
CA ILE A 41 15.79 9.87 4.75
C ILE A 41 15.77 8.35 4.88
N LEU A 42 14.88 7.80 5.72
CA LEU A 42 14.70 6.35 5.85
C LEU A 42 14.28 5.73 4.52
N VAL A 43 13.24 6.27 3.88
CA VAL A 43 12.72 5.78 2.59
C VAL A 43 13.82 5.83 1.52
N ARG A 44 14.56 6.94 1.41
CA ARG A 44 15.69 7.05 0.45
C ARG A 44 16.79 6.03 0.73
N SER A 45 17.06 5.74 2.00
CA SER A 45 18.07 4.74 2.37
C SER A 45 17.60 3.32 2.00
N LEU A 46 16.33 3.00 2.23
CA LEU A 46 15.76 1.70 1.87
C LEU A 46 15.72 1.50 0.34
N PHE A 47 15.43 2.55 -0.43
CA PHE A 47 15.49 2.49 -1.90
C PHE A 47 16.91 2.28 -2.44
N LYS A 48 17.95 2.77 -1.75
CA LYS A 48 19.33 2.48 -2.14
C LYS A 48 19.68 1.01 -1.99
N ASP A 49 19.09 0.33 -1.00
CA ASP A 49 19.35 -1.07 -0.72
C ASP A 49 18.42 -2.01 -1.51
N SER A 50 17.40 -1.50 -2.19
CA SER A 50 16.35 -2.34 -2.80
C SER A 50 16.88 -3.26 -3.90
N SER A 51 18.05 -2.97 -4.48
CA SER A 51 18.72 -3.85 -5.45
C SER A 51 19.32 -5.10 -4.82
N THR A 52 19.46 -5.15 -3.49
CA THR A 52 20.06 -6.27 -2.76
C THR A 52 19.02 -7.23 -2.16
N LEU A 53 17.73 -6.92 -2.32
CA LEU A 53 16.61 -7.68 -1.77
C LEU A 53 15.74 -8.27 -2.88
N THR A 54 15.19 -9.46 -2.65
CA THR A 54 14.15 -10.02 -3.53
C THR A 54 12.81 -9.31 -3.30
N ILE A 55 11.91 -9.43 -4.27
CA ILE A 55 10.55 -8.86 -4.18
C ILE A 55 9.84 -9.37 -2.92
N GLU A 56 9.94 -10.66 -2.63
CA GLU A 56 9.29 -11.32 -1.50
C GLU A 56 9.87 -10.84 -0.15
N GLN A 57 11.16 -10.50 -0.11
CA GLN A 57 11.77 -9.91 1.08
C GLN A 57 11.23 -8.50 1.34
N VAL A 58 11.12 -7.68 0.29
CA VAL A 58 10.55 -6.32 0.41
C VAL A 58 9.08 -6.39 0.81
N GLN A 59 8.29 -7.27 0.20
CA GLN A 59 6.88 -7.46 0.54
C GLN A 59 6.71 -7.86 2.00
N ARG A 60 7.46 -8.85 2.49
CA ARG A 60 7.40 -9.25 3.92
C ARG A 60 7.74 -8.11 4.88
N ALA A 61 8.70 -7.27 4.51
CA ALA A 61 9.11 -6.14 5.34
C ALA A 61 8.13 -4.95 5.28
N SER A 62 7.42 -4.76 4.17
CA SER A 62 6.59 -3.57 3.92
C SER A 62 5.08 -3.80 4.04
N CYS A 63 4.59 -5.03 3.82
CA CYS A 63 3.16 -5.41 3.92
C CYS A 63 2.70 -5.67 5.37
N TYR A 64 3.27 -4.96 6.35
CA TYR A 64 2.86 -5.13 7.74
C TYR A 64 1.49 -4.48 7.99
N SER A 65 0.72 -5.10 8.86
CA SER A 65 -0.63 -4.64 9.21
C SER A 65 -0.56 -3.44 10.14
N ILE A 66 -1.25 -2.36 9.76
CA ILE A 66 -1.50 -1.20 10.62
C ILE A 66 -2.92 -1.32 11.17
N PRO A 67 -3.15 -1.05 12.47
CA PRO A 67 -4.48 -1.02 13.03
C PRO A 67 -5.35 0.04 12.34
N VAL A 68 -6.65 -0.21 12.25
CA VAL A 68 -7.59 0.81 11.79
C VAL A 68 -7.79 1.91 12.82
N LEU A 69 -8.21 3.09 12.35
CA LEU A 69 -8.58 4.17 13.25
C LEU A 69 -9.81 3.79 14.07
N ALA A 70 -9.87 4.23 15.33
CA ALA A 70 -10.99 3.97 16.22
C ALA A 70 -12.35 4.34 15.58
N GLY A 71 -13.36 3.50 15.73
CA GLY A 71 -14.69 3.73 15.12
C GLY A 71 -14.75 3.48 13.62
N VAL A 72 -13.82 2.70 13.07
CA VAL A 72 -13.84 2.18 11.70
C VAL A 72 -13.79 0.66 11.74
N THR A 73 -14.55 0.02 10.88
CA THR A 73 -14.63 -1.45 10.76
C THR A 73 -14.09 -1.88 9.41
N ILE A 74 -13.46 -3.06 9.40
CA ILE A 74 -13.02 -3.76 8.19
C ILE A 74 -13.93 -4.96 7.95
N ASN A 75 -14.37 -5.11 6.71
CA ASN A 75 -14.97 -6.36 6.21
C ASN A 75 -14.09 -6.92 5.09
N GLU A 76 -13.37 -8.01 5.35
CA GLU A 76 -12.56 -8.68 4.35
C GLU A 76 -13.42 -9.63 3.50
N PHE A 77 -13.12 -9.66 2.20
CA PHE A 77 -13.79 -10.56 1.26
C PHE A 77 -12.85 -10.87 0.10
N LYS A 78 -13.23 -11.85 -0.73
CA LYS A 78 -12.44 -12.26 -1.89
C LYS A 78 -13.19 -11.90 -3.17
N ILE A 79 -12.56 -11.13 -4.05
CA ILE A 79 -13.08 -10.86 -5.39
C ILE A 79 -12.79 -12.08 -6.26
N ASN A 80 -13.83 -12.60 -6.91
CA ASN A 80 -13.74 -13.80 -7.73
C ASN A 80 -12.88 -13.59 -9.00
N ASN A 81 -12.09 -14.59 -9.38
CA ASN A 81 -11.26 -14.57 -10.59
C ASN A 81 -12.04 -14.42 -11.90
N LYS A 82 -13.37 -14.64 -11.91
CA LYS A 82 -14.22 -14.39 -13.08
C LYS A 82 -13.91 -13.02 -13.72
N TYR A 83 -13.77 -11.97 -12.91
CA TYR A 83 -13.46 -10.63 -13.40
C TYR A 83 -12.02 -10.49 -13.95
N ARG A 84 -11.07 -11.27 -13.42
CA ARG A 84 -9.70 -11.32 -13.94
C ARG A 84 -9.64 -12.03 -15.29
N TYR A 85 -10.37 -13.13 -15.45
CA TYR A 85 -10.50 -13.83 -16.74
C TYR A 85 -11.19 -12.96 -17.79
N GLU A 86 -12.25 -12.24 -17.41
CA GLU A 86 -12.89 -11.25 -18.29
C GLU A 86 -11.89 -10.16 -18.73
N ALA A 87 -11.10 -9.62 -17.78
CA ALA A 87 -10.07 -8.63 -18.10
C ALA A 87 -8.93 -9.19 -18.97
N GLN A 88 -8.53 -10.45 -18.76
CA GLN A 88 -7.48 -11.13 -19.52
C GLN A 88 -7.82 -11.18 -21.02
N VAL A 89 -9.07 -11.45 -21.39
CA VAL A 89 -9.52 -11.45 -22.80
C VAL A 89 -9.27 -10.10 -23.48
N HIS A 90 -9.37 -9.00 -22.75
CA HIS A 90 -9.05 -7.67 -23.26
C HIS A 90 -7.53 -7.43 -23.32
N LEU A 91 -6.80 -7.83 -22.28
CA LEU A 91 -5.34 -7.70 -22.22
C LEU A 91 -4.65 -8.49 -23.32
N GLU A 92 -5.09 -9.71 -23.62
CA GLU A 92 -4.51 -10.54 -24.68
C GLU A 92 -4.58 -9.85 -26.04
N LYS A 93 -5.67 -9.15 -26.34
CA LYS A 93 -5.81 -8.38 -27.59
C LYS A 93 -4.81 -7.23 -27.65
N ILE A 94 -4.62 -6.52 -26.54
CA ILE A 94 -3.71 -5.37 -26.43
C ILE A 94 -2.24 -5.83 -26.47
N LEU A 95 -1.95 -6.93 -25.79
CA LEU A 95 -0.60 -7.44 -25.59
C LEU A 95 -0.11 -8.36 -26.71
N LYS A 96 -0.98 -8.74 -27.65
CA LYS A 96 -0.65 -9.59 -28.80
C LYS A 96 0.63 -9.17 -29.55
N PRO A 97 0.88 -7.88 -29.85
CA PRO A 97 2.13 -7.47 -30.52
C PRO A 97 3.40 -7.73 -29.68
N TYR A 98 3.26 -7.83 -28.36
CA TYR A 98 4.35 -7.98 -27.40
C TYR A 98 4.53 -9.43 -26.91
N GLU A 99 3.80 -10.40 -27.47
CA GLU A 99 3.83 -11.79 -26.98
C GLU A 99 5.25 -12.41 -27.00
N HIS A 100 6.12 -11.95 -27.90
CA HIS A 100 7.51 -12.39 -27.99
C HIS A 100 8.43 -11.92 -26.84
N VAL A 101 8.01 -10.94 -26.03
CA VAL A 101 8.79 -10.43 -24.86
C VAL A 101 8.08 -10.62 -23.53
N LEU A 102 6.86 -11.16 -23.53
CA LEU A 102 6.07 -11.37 -22.32
C LEU A 102 6.20 -12.80 -21.85
N ASP A 103 6.35 -12.97 -20.54
CA ASP A 103 6.22 -14.29 -19.92
C ASP A 103 4.77 -14.81 -20.09
N THR A 104 4.57 -16.11 -20.05
CA THR A 104 3.24 -16.72 -20.04
C THR A 104 2.61 -16.76 -18.64
N GLU A 105 3.41 -16.59 -17.57
CA GLU A 105 2.94 -16.68 -16.18
C GLU A 105 1.81 -15.70 -15.84
N TRP A 106 1.74 -14.53 -16.46
CA TRP A 106 0.66 -13.57 -16.16
C TRP A 106 -0.73 -14.07 -16.57
N LYS A 107 -0.80 -15.07 -17.46
CA LYS A 107 -2.04 -15.74 -17.88
C LYS A 107 -2.50 -16.80 -16.87
N ASP A 108 -1.61 -17.27 -16.00
CA ASP A 108 -1.91 -18.30 -15.00
C ASP A 108 -2.23 -17.66 -13.64
N LEU A 109 -3.51 -17.59 -13.32
CA LEU A 109 -3.97 -17.03 -12.05
C LEU A 109 -3.81 -18.08 -10.94
N LYS A 110 -2.62 -18.09 -10.31
CA LYS A 110 -2.28 -19.04 -9.23
C LYS A 110 -3.18 -18.92 -7.98
N ASP A 111 -3.73 -17.74 -7.72
CA ASP A 111 -4.60 -17.46 -6.57
C ASP A 111 -6.08 -17.63 -6.90
N ASP A 112 -6.91 -18.01 -5.92
CA ASP A 112 -8.36 -18.23 -6.07
C ASP A 112 -9.21 -16.93 -6.03
N GLY A 113 -8.58 -15.76 -6.15
CA GLY A 113 -9.23 -14.46 -6.14
C GLY A 113 -8.34 -13.33 -5.63
N ILE A 114 -8.89 -12.13 -5.52
CA ILE A 114 -8.18 -10.97 -4.96
C ILE A 114 -8.71 -10.70 -3.56
N ILE A 115 -7.86 -10.90 -2.56
CA ILE A 115 -8.18 -10.55 -1.16
C ILE A 115 -8.38 -9.03 -1.09
N SER A 116 -9.56 -8.63 -0.64
CA SER A 116 -9.97 -7.23 -0.59
C SER A 116 -10.60 -6.90 0.74
N GLU A 117 -10.73 -5.62 1.05
CA GLU A 117 -11.35 -5.15 2.27
C GLU A 117 -12.20 -3.92 2.02
N TRP A 118 -13.38 -3.91 2.65
CA TRP A 118 -14.17 -2.70 2.85
C TRP A 118 -13.77 -2.05 4.16
N ILE A 119 -13.41 -0.77 4.10
CA ILE A 119 -13.17 0.08 5.26
C ILE A 119 -14.34 1.06 5.35
N GLN A 120 -15.06 1.05 6.48
CA GLN A 120 -16.27 1.84 6.66
C GLN A 120 -16.48 2.29 8.10
N VAL A 121 -17.24 3.37 8.28
CA VAL A 121 -17.76 3.78 9.58
C VAL A 121 -18.99 2.92 9.88
N PRO A 122 -19.09 2.26 11.04
CA PRO A 122 -20.27 1.47 11.39
C PRO A 122 -21.50 2.39 11.54
N ASN A 123 -22.68 1.85 11.22
CA ASN A 123 -23.95 2.60 11.24
C ASN A 123 -23.91 3.88 10.38
N ASP A 124 -23.17 3.86 9.28
CA ASP A 124 -23.09 4.98 8.33
C ASP A 124 -24.38 5.23 7.54
N GLU A 125 -25.40 4.36 7.69
CA GLU A 125 -26.63 4.38 6.89
C GLU A 125 -26.39 4.40 5.38
N TRP A 126 -25.21 3.97 4.92
CA TRP A 126 -24.79 4.11 3.52
C TRP A 126 -25.75 3.41 2.56
N GLU A 127 -26.34 2.27 2.97
CA GLU A 127 -27.37 1.56 2.18
C GLU A 127 -28.65 2.38 1.97
N LYS A 128 -28.98 3.28 2.88
CA LYS A 128 -30.20 4.11 2.83
C LYS A 128 -30.02 5.39 2.02
N ARG A 129 -28.78 5.75 1.69
CA ARG A 129 -28.46 7.00 0.98
C ARG A 129 -28.79 6.86 -0.49
N GLU A 130 -29.37 7.92 -1.06
CA GLU A 130 -29.54 8.07 -2.51
C GLU A 130 -28.16 8.07 -3.21
N ILE A 131 -27.20 8.83 -2.67
CA ILE A 131 -25.83 8.88 -3.18
C ILE A 131 -24.91 8.04 -2.29
N ARG A 132 -24.48 6.91 -2.85
CA ARG A 132 -23.60 5.92 -2.20
C ARG A 132 -22.14 6.15 -2.58
N LYS A 133 -21.46 7.02 -1.84
CA LYS A 133 -20.04 7.35 -2.08
C LYS A 133 -19.15 6.14 -1.79
N THR A 134 -18.41 5.73 -2.82
CA THR A 134 -17.45 4.61 -2.77
C THR A 134 -16.12 5.07 -3.33
N ILE A 135 -15.02 4.63 -2.70
CA ILE A 135 -13.67 4.90 -3.16
C ILE A 135 -12.95 3.58 -3.41
N LEU A 136 -12.52 3.36 -4.65
CA LEU A 136 -11.52 2.32 -4.95
C LEU A 136 -10.14 2.87 -4.61
N TYR A 137 -9.48 2.28 -3.61
CA TYR A 137 -8.15 2.66 -3.18
C TYR A 137 -7.12 1.64 -3.66
N LEU A 138 -6.27 2.07 -4.59
CA LEU A 138 -5.12 1.31 -5.06
C LEU A 138 -3.88 1.82 -4.33
N HIS A 139 -3.25 0.95 -3.52
CA HIS A 139 -2.05 1.36 -2.80
C HIS A 139 -0.87 1.57 -3.75
N GLY A 140 0.03 2.48 -3.36
CA GLY A 140 1.31 2.68 -4.05
C GLY A 140 2.32 1.57 -3.74
N GLY A 141 3.60 1.86 -3.95
CA GLY A 141 4.69 0.93 -3.62
C GLY A 141 5.33 0.23 -4.81
N GLY A 142 5.22 0.83 -6.00
CA GLY A 142 5.96 0.38 -7.19
C GLY A 142 5.66 -1.06 -7.61
N TYR A 143 4.49 -1.60 -7.26
CA TYR A 143 4.05 -2.98 -7.50
C TYR A 143 4.73 -4.07 -6.65
N TYR A 144 5.80 -3.76 -5.89
CA TYR A 144 6.55 -4.75 -5.10
C TYR A 144 6.61 -4.46 -3.60
N CYS A 145 6.07 -3.33 -3.13
CA CYS A 145 6.02 -3.01 -1.70
C CYS A 145 4.65 -2.53 -1.23
N CYS A 146 4.43 -2.59 0.08
CA CYS A 146 3.17 -2.30 0.77
C CYS A 146 2.02 -3.26 0.42
N GLY A 147 0.96 -3.19 1.22
CA GLY A 147 -0.31 -3.88 0.96
C GLY A 147 -1.49 -3.06 1.45
N LYS A 148 -2.71 -3.61 1.27
CA LYS A 148 -3.96 -2.98 1.77
C LYS A 148 -3.87 -2.64 3.26
N SER A 149 -3.31 -3.56 4.04
CA SER A 149 -3.19 -3.47 5.50
C SER A 149 -2.25 -2.36 5.96
N SER A 150 -1.21 -2.07 5.17
CA SER A 150 -0.24 -0.99 5.44
C SER A 150 -0.81 0.40 5.14
N CYS A 151 -1.93 0.48 4.43
CA CYS A 151 -2.60 1.74 4.08
C CYS A 151 -3.81 2.06 4.98
N ARG A 152 -4.10 1.23 5.98
CA ARG A 152 -5.33 1.32 6.81
C ARG A 152 -5.51 2.65 7.51
N ASN A 153 -4.45 3.34 7.92
CA ASN A 153 -4.55 4.69 8.47
C ASN A 153 -5.11 5.70 7.45
N ASN A 154 -4.62 5.65 6.21
CA ASN A 154 -5.06 6.53 5.13
C ASN A 154 -6.49 6.20 4.70
N THR A 155 -6.79 4.92 4.46
CA THR A 155 -8.15 4.50 4.04
C THR A 155 -9.19 4.75 5.14
N SER A 156 -8.85 4.54 6.42
CA SER A 156 -9.73 4.87 7.54
C SER A 156 -9.97 6.38 7.66
N SER A 157 -8.92 7.19 7.52
CA SER A 157 -9.02 8.65 7.55
C SER A 157 -9.90 9.15 6.40
N LEU A 158 -9.73 8.59 5.22
CA LEU A 158 -10.52 8.91 4.03
C LEU A 158 -12.00 8.53 4.24
N ALA A 159 -12.28 7.31 4.68
CA ALA A 159 -13.64 6.82 4.95
C ALA A 159 -14.40 7.77 5.90
N LYS A 160 -13.73 8.20 6.98
CA LYS A 160 -14.29 9.16 7.95
C LYS A 160 -14.52 10.55 7.34
N LYS A 161 -13.48 11.14 6.75
CA LYS A 161 -13.51 12.55 6.31
C LYS A 161 -14.55 12.80 5.23
N VAL A 162 -14.69 11.86 4.30
CA VAL A 162 -15.61 12.02 3.16
C VAL A 162 -16.93 11.26 3.34
N ASN A 163 -17.09 10.57 4.48
CA ASN A 163 -18.28 9.77 4.79
C ASN A 163 -18.63 8.82 3.64
N ALA A 164 -17.67 7.98 3.26
CA ALA A 164 -17.70 7.05 2.14
C ALA A 164 -17.15 5.68 2.56
N ARG A 165 -17.53 4.63 1.82
CA ARG A 165 -16.91 3.30 1.97
C ARG A 165 -15.69 3.20 1.08
N VAL A 166 -14.58 2.66 1.59
CA VAL A 166 -13.33 2.52 0.85
C VAL A 166 -13.07 1.04 0.58
N LEU A 167 -12.91 0.68 -0.69
CA LEU A 167 -12.49 -0.65 -1.13
C LEU A 167 -10.98 -0.66 -1.35
N GLY A 168 -10.25 -1.39 -0.52
CA GLY A 168 -8.84 -1.68 -0.74
C GLY A 168 -8.64 -3.11 -1.25
N LYS A 169 -7.72 -3.31 -2.19
CA LYS A 169 -7.32 -4.64 -2.65
C LYS A 169 -5.89 -4.98 -2.22
N GLN A 170 -5.62 -6.27 -2.04
CA GLN A 170 -4.28 -6.80 -2.00
C GLN A 170 -3.69 -6.80 -3.43
N ASN A 171 -2.39 -6.53 -3.55
CA ASN A 171 -1.66 -6.78 -4.79
C ASN A 171 -1.41 -8.26 -4.99
#